data_AF-A0AAW3YXY5-F1
#
_entry.id   AF-A0AAW3YXY5-F1
#
_cell.length_a   1.000
_cell.length_b   1.000
_cell.length_c   1.000
_cell.angle_alpha   90.00
_cell.angle_beta   90.00
_cell.angle_gamma   90.00
#
_symmetry.space_group_name_H-M   'P 1'
#
loop_
_entity.id
_entity.type
_entity.pdbx_description
1 polymer ?
#
loop_
_entity_poly.entity_id
_entity_poly.type
_entity_poly.pdbx_seq_one_letter_code
_entity_poly.pdbx_strand_id
1 'polypeptide(L)'
;VLNNFIRAEVVDGLLIATQYDLPWKEDLFNGFHFYDVSQSLEFKKAGYIGAIPFQKDYWCFHYSNTHTVNEQIFEDYRQILIQNYQDVIE
;
A
#
# COMPACT_ATOMS: atom_id res chain seq x y z
N VAL A 1 19.35 16.57 -11.94
CA VAL A 1 17.88 16.44 -11.95
C VAL A 1 17.45 16.41 -10.50
N LEU A 2 16.72 17.42 -10.03
CA LEU A 2 16.11 17.34 -8.69
C LEU A 2 15.15 16.15 -8.73
N ASN A 3 15.43 15.11 -7.95
CA ASN A 3 14.48 14.02 -7.81
C ASN A 3 13.25 14.60 -7.08
N ASN A 4 12.19 14.89 -7.83
CA ASN A 4 10.95 15.47 -7.32
C ASN A 4 10.12 14.46 -6.51
N PHE A 5 10.65 13.28 -6.23
CA PHE A 5 10.02 12.22 -5.46
C PHE A 5 11.08 11.30 -4.84
N ILE A 6 10.67 10.60 -3.79
CA ILE A 6 11.42 9.49 -3.18
C ILE A 6 10.75 8.19 -3.62
N ARG A 7 11.54 7.19 -4.03
CA ARG A 7 11.01 5.86 -4.33
C ARG A 7 10.54 5.19 -3.04
N ALA A 8 9.36 4.59 -3.10
CA ALA A 8 8.82 3.79 -2.01
C ALA A 8 8.53 2.40 -2.54
N GLU A 9 8.92 1.39 -1.76
CA GLU A 9 8.65 -0.01 -2.07
C GLU A 9 7.17 -0.33 -1.91
N VAL A 10 6.60 0.16 -0.82
CA VAL A 10 5.18 0.09 -0.49
C VAL A 10 4.74 1.40 0.13
N VAL A 11 3.45 1.71 0.00
CA VAL A 11 2.81 2.84 0.69
C VAL A 11 1.77 2.30 1.68
N ASP A 12 1.57 3.05 2.75
CA ASP A 12 0.59 2.75 3.80
C ASP A 12 -0.54 3.79 3.75
N GLY A 13 -1.73 3.34 4.10
CA GLY A 13 -3.01 3.95 3.81
C GLY A 13 -3.18 5.39 4.28
N LEU A 14 -3.69 6.19 3.35
CA LEU A 14 -4.49 7.41 3.55
C LEU A 14 -4.94 7.92 2.17
N LEU A 15 -3.96 8.03 1.27
CA LEU A 15 -4.14 8.47 -0.11
C LEU A 15 -3.15 7.71 -0.99
N ILE A 16 -3.70 6.87 -1.86
CA ILE A 16 -2.95 6.21 -2.94
C ILE A 16 -3.55 6.71 -4.24
N ALA A 17 -2.71 7.22 -5.13
CA ALA A 17 -3.09 7.63 -6.46
C ALA A 17 -2.27 6.83 -7.47
N THR A 18 -2.94 6.25 -8.46
CA THR A 18 -2.31 5.43 -9.48
C THR A 18 -2.43 6.10 -10.84
N GLN A 19 -1.38 6.02 -11.66
CA GLN A 19 -1.43 6.48 -13.05
C GLN A 19 -2.17 5.47 -13.95
N TYR A 20 -2.19 4.21 -13.52
CA TYR A 20 -2.78 3.08 -14.22
C TYR A 20 -3.73 2.34 -13.30
N ASP A 21 -4.65 1.57 -13.88
CA ASP A 21 -5.53 0.70 -13.12
C ASP A 21 -4.93 -0.72 -13.10
N LEU A 22 -4.64 -1.22 -11.91
CA LEU A 22 -4.42 -2.65 -11.66
C LEU A 22 -5.53 -3.17 -10.76
N PRO A 23 -6.04 -4.39 -11.02
CA PRO A 23 -7.08 -4.97 -10.19
C PRO A 23 -6.55 -5.19 -8.77
N TRP A 24 -7.37 -4.80 -7.80
CA TRP A 24 -7.13 -5.12 -6.39
C TRP A 24 -7.26 -6.63 -6.18
N LYS A 25 -6.44 -7.18 -5.28
CA LYS A 25 -6.48 -8.59 -4.89
C LYS A 25 -7.58 -8.85 -3.87
N GLU A 26 -8.81 -8.52 -4.23
CA GLU A 26 -9.99 -8.65 -3.36
C GLU A 26 -10.29 -10.12 -2.99
N ASP A 27 -9.75 -11.08 -3.74
CA ASP A 27 -9.80 -12.50 -3.41
C ASP A 27 -8.91 -12.86 -2.20
N LEU A 28 -7.88 -12.06 -1.91
CA LEU A 28 -6.95 -12.25 -0.80
C LEU A 28 -7.15 -11.21 0.32
N PHE A 29 -7.34 -9.95 -0.05
CA PHE A 29 -7.46 -8.79 0.84
C PHE A 29 -8.82 -8.12 0.62
N ASN A 30 -9.83 -8.63 1.30
CA ASN A 30 -11.21 -8.13 1.28
C ASN A 30 -11.57 -7.28 2.51
N GLY A 31 -10.56 -6.84 3.26
CA GLY A 31 -10.71 -6.06 4.49
C GLY A 31 -9.75 -4.87 4.53
N PHE A 32 -9.63 -4.27 5.72
CA PHE A 32 -8.88 -3.02 5.89
C PHE A 32 -7.36 -3.21 5.95
N HIS A 33 -6.86 -4.40 6.27
CA HIS A 33 -5.43 -4.61 6.46
C HIS A 33 -4.75 -5.05 5.16
N PHE A 34 -3.59 -4.46 4.88
CA PHE A 34 -2.65 -4.83 3.80
C PHE A 34 -3.17 -4.71 2.36
N TYR A 35 -4.35 -4.13 2.12
CA TYR A 35 -4.84 -3.86 0.75
C TYR A 35 -3.88 -2.92 -0.01
N ASP A 36 -3.37 -1.90 0.66
CA ASP A 36 -2.39 -0.92 0.19
C ASP A 36 -1.01 -1.52 -0.11
N VAL A 37 -0.52 -2.36 0.80
CA VAL A 37 0.73 -3.10 0.63
C VAL A 37 0.60 -4.07 -0.54
N SER A 38 -0.47 -4.85 -0.59
CA SER A 38 -0.71 -5.79 -1.70
C SER A 38 -0.79 -5.07 -3.04
N GLN A 39 -1.48 -3.94 -3.11
CA GLN A 39 -1.58 -3.13 -4.32
C GLN A 39 -0.22 -2.60 -4.75
N SER A 40 0.58 -2.09 -3.82
CA SER A 40 1.94 -1.62 -4.11
C SER A 40 2.81 -2.73 -4.73
N LEU A 41 2.70 -3.95 -4.21
CA LEU A 41 3.46 -5.09 -4.69
C LEU A 41 2.94 -5.63 -6.04
N GLU A 42 1.65 -5.54 -6.33
CA GLU A 42 1.13 -5.81 -7.68
C GLU A 42 1.64 -4.78 -8.71
N PHE A 43 1.75 -3.51 -8.32
CA PHE A 43 2.41 -2.49 -9.15
C PHE A 43 3.90 -2.80 -9.36
N LYS A 44 4.62 -3.25 -8.33
CA LYS A 44 6.01 -3.71 -8.45
C LYS A 44 6.13 -4.88 -9.42
N LYS A 45 5.28 -5.92 -9.28
CA LYS A 45 5.24 -7.08 -10.21
C LYS A 45 4.98 -6.67 -11.66
N ALA A 46 4.16 -5.65 -11.87
CA ALA A 46 3.88 -5.09 -13.19
C ALA A 46 4.99 -4.16 -13.73
N GLY A 47 6.08 -3.94 -12.98
CA GLY A 47 7.23 -3.14 -13.40
C GLY A 47 7.10 -1.64 -13.13
N TYR A 48 6.12 -1.23 -12.33
CA TYR A 48 5.93 0.15 -11.92
C TYR A 48 6.69 0.46 -10.63
N ILE A 49 6.81 1.76 -10.31
CA ILE A 49 7.46 2.24 -9.09
C ILE A 49 6.44 2.92 -8.19
N GLY A 50 6.52 2.67 -6.88
CA GLY A 50 5.93 3.53 -5.87
C GLY A 50 6.77 4.80 -5.70
N ALA A 51 6.11 5.94 -5.56
CA ALA A 51 6.77 7.23 -5.39
C ALA A 51 6.03 8.11 -4.39
N ILE A 52 6.79 8.71 -3.47
CA ILE A 52 6.33 9.78 -2.60
C ILE A 52 6.80 11.09 -3.23
N PRO A 53 5.92 11.85 -3.90
CA PRO A 53 6.28 13.12 -4.51
C PRO A 53 6.62 14.16 -3.45
N PHE A 54 7.49 15.11 -3.78
CA PHE A 54 7.71 16.29 -2.96
C PHE A 54 6.42 17.12 -2.89
N GLN A 55 5.96 17.38 -1.67
CA GLN A 55 4.74 18.14 -1.39
C GLN A 55 5.12 19.51 -0.83
N LYS A 56 4.74 20.60 -1.52
CA LYS A 56 4.91 21.96 -0.99
C LYS A 56 3.84 22.29 0.05
N ASP A 57 2.63 21.79 -0.17
CA ASP A 57 1.44 21.97 0.65
C ASP A 57 0.82 20.61 0.95
N TYR A 58 0.04 20.50 2.04
CA TYR A 58 -0.65 19.26 2.41
C TYR A 58 -1.71 18.90 1.36
N TRP A 59 -1.71 17.65 0.88
CA TRP A 59 -2.69 17.17 -0.09
C TRP A 59 -3.95 16.55 0.53
N CYS A 60 -3.82 15.98 1.72
CA CYS A 60 -4.93 15.37 2.44
C CYS A 60 -4.75 15.53 3.94
N PHE A 61 -5.88 15.57 4.66
CA PHE A 61 -5.93 15.56 6.11
C PHE A 61 -6.60 14.26 6.53
N HIS A 62 -5.91 13.47 7.34
CA HIS A 62 -6.51 12.31 7.97
C HIS A 62 -7.15 12.71 9.30
N TYR A 63 -8.46 12.52 9.41
CA TYR A 63 -9.13 12.58 10.70
C TYR A 63 -9.45 11.14 11.12
N SER A 64 -8.66 10.63 12.04
CA SER A 64 -8.86 9.32 12.64
C SER A 64 -9.39 9.49 14.06
N ASN A 65 -10.57 8.94 14.34
CA ASN A 65 -11.03 8.73 15.70
C ASN A 65 -11.01 7.23 16.01
N THR A 66 -10.51 6.89 17.21
CA THR A 66 -10.61 5.55 17.84
C THR A 66 -10.50 4.38 16.86
N HIS A 67 -9.33 4.16 16.24
CA HIS A 67 -9.06 2.87 15.60
C HIS A 67 -8.72 1.83 16.66
N THR A 68 -9.64 0.89 16.88
CA THR A 68 -9.31 -0.37 17.54
C THR A 68 -8.94 -1.38 16.47
N VAL A 69 -7.67 -1.77 16.43
CA VAL A 69 -7.19 -2.85 15.56
C VAL A 69 -7.61 -4.18 16.19
N ASN A 70 -8.25 -5.04 15.41
CA ASN A 70 -8.43 -6.43 15.80
C ASN A 70 -7.13 -7.19 15.47
N GLU A 71 -6.34 -7.51 16.50
CA GLU A 71 -5.02 -8.13 16.34
C GLU A 71 -5.08 -9.48 15.60
N GLN A 72 -6.14 -10.27 15.80
CA GLN A 72 -6.29 -11.55 15.10
C GLN A 72 -6.52 -11.34 13.61
N ILE A 73 -7.44 -10.44 13.25
CA ILE A 73 -7.72 -10.14 11.83
C ILE A 73 -6.47 -9.56 11.15
N PHE A 74 -5.73 -8.69 11.86
CA PHE A 74 -4.46 -8.18 11.37
C PHE A 74 -3.45 -9.30 11.10
N GLU A 75 -3.28 -10.22 12.06
CA GLU A 75 -2.36 -11.34 11.93
C GLU A 75 -2.75 -12.28 10.78
N ASP A 76 -4.05 -12.57 10.61
CA ASP A 76 -4.58 -13.40 9.53
C ASP A 76 -4.21 -12.81 8.16
N TYR A 77 -4.45 -11.50 7.94
CA TYR A 77 -4.06 -10.86 6.68
C TYR A 77 -2.54 -10.75 6.50
N ARG A 78 -1.78 -10.57 7.59
CA ARG A 78 -0.32 -10.55 7.50
C ARG A 78 0.23 -11.91 7.04
N GLN A 79 -0.36 -13.02 7.49
CA GLN A 79 0.02 -14.36 6.99
C GLN A 79 -0.32 -14.52 5.51
N ILE A 80 -1.49 -14.03 5.07
CA ILE A 80 -1.87 -14.01 3.64
C ILE A 80 -0.84 -13.22 2.83
N LEU A 81 -0.41 -12.06 3.31
CA LEU A 81 0.62 -11.25 2.65
C LEU A 81 1.94 -12.03 2.52
N ILE A 82 2.47 -12.56 3.62
CA ILE A 82 3.74 -13.32 3.60
C ILE A 82 3.64 -14.50 2.63
N GLN A 83 2.56 -15.28 2.70
CA GLN A 83 2.39 -16.47 1.87
C GLN A 83 2.37 -16.17 0.36
N ASN A 84 1.89 -14.98 -0.04
CA ASN A 84 1.68 -14.62 -1.45
C ASN A 84 2.71 -13.61 -2.01
N TYR A 85 3.51 -12.98 -1.15
CA TYR A 85 4.40 -11.88 -1.55
C TYR A 85 5.81 -11.90 -0.94
N GLN A 86 6.15 -12.88 -0.11
CA GLN A 86 7.50 -12.97 0.48
C GLN A 86 8.65 -13.00 -0.54
N ASP A 87 8.39 -13.44 -1.77
CA ASP A 87 9.36 -13.50 -2.87
C ASP A 87 9.47 -12.18 -3.66
N VAL A 88 8.57 -11.24 -3.39
CA VAL A 88 8.48 -9.93 -4.07
C VAL A 88 9.07 -8.83 -3.20
N ILE A 89 8.92 -8.99 -1.88
CA ILE A 89 9.48 -8.11 -0.86
C ILE A 89 10.98 -8.44 -0.73
N GLU A 90 11.83 -7.43 -0.91
CA GLU A 90 13.30 -7.54 -0.76
C GLU A 90 13.75 -7.46 0.70
#